data_AF-A0AAV6ASI1-F1
#
_entry.id   AF-A0AAV6ASI1-F1
#
_cell.length_a   1.000
_cell.length_b   1.000
_cell.length_c   1.000
_cell.angle_alpha   90.00
_cell.angle_beta   90.00
_cell.angle_gamma   90.00
#
_symmetry.space_group_name_H-M   'P 1'
#
loop_
_entity.id
_entity.type
_entity.pdbx_description
1 polymer ?
#
loop_
_entity_poly.entity_id
_entity_poly.type
_entity_poly.pdbx_seq_one_letter_code
_entity_poly.pdbx_strand_id
1 'polypeptide(L)'
;MTGWVILVDQPKDLPNAETPHKVITTSEYLARPRLFDMGRPKLVNLARSYAYQSKGYYASLLAEARGHRVVPTVETMLELREAKLYEHALPELEDELNRCARRADFQPEGEFKLLVCFGIARDERFEQFGRLLFDWFRCPALEVNVEPGTWLSIERIRPRNITRLANGEASFLREALHRHTKREWRDPKARTIAKYDLAVLYDPNEKMAPSSPASIKYMARIAEKLSIDVEPVTRRQLAELAEYDGLFIRE
;
A
#
# COMPACT_ATOMS: atom_id res chain seq x y z
N MET A 1 10.95 6.08 26.42
CA MET A 1 10.40 6.86 25.30
C MET A 1 10.78 6.18 23.99
N THR A 2 9.83 5.61 23.25
CA THR A 2 10.08 5.03 21.92
C THR A 2 10.17 6.15 20.89
N GLY A 3 11.39 6.62 20.64
CA GLY A 3 11.67 7.65 19.64
C GLY A 3 11.59 7.12 18.21
N TRP A 4 11.41 8.05 17.26
CA TRP A 4 11.58 7.76 15.85
C TRP A 4 13.06 7.76 15.48
N VAL A 5 13.44 6.85 14.59
CA VAL A 5 14.78 6.77 14.01
C VAL A 5 14.62 6.66 12.51
N ILE A 6 15.41 7.41 11.76
CA ILE A 6 15.35 7.42 10.30
C ILE A 6 16.59 6.71 9.78
N LEU A 7 16.40 5.72 8.91
CA LEU A 7 17.47 4.99 8.24
C LEU A 7 17.66 5.57 6.84
N VAL A 8 18.90 5.89 6.48
CA VAL A 8 19.31 6.35 5.14
C VAL A 8 20.51 5.56 4.65
N ASP A 9 20.79 5.53 3.35
CA ASP A 9 22.02 4.87 2.88
C ASP A 9 23.24 5.79 3.01
N GLN A 10 23.06 7.10 2.84
CA GLN A 10 24.10 8.10 3.07
C GLN A 10 23.57 9.24 3.96
N PRO A 11 24.39 9.81 4.88
CA PRO A 11 23.95 10.90 5.75
C PRO A 11 23.43 12.14 5.02
N LYS A 12 23.90 12.36 3.79
CA LYS A 12 23.46 13.48 2.94
C LYS A 12 22.06 13.30 2.34
N ASP A 13 21.52 12.08 2.36
CA ASP A 13 20.18 11.79 1.81
C ASP A 13 19.09 12.46 2.65
N LEU A 14 19.32 12.54 3.96
CA LEU A 14 18.52 13.34 4.89
C LEU A 14 19.44 13.83 6.01
N PRO A 15 19.94 15.07 5.94
CA PRO A 15 20.78 15.62 6.99
C PRO A 15 20.04 15.63 8.33
N ASN A 16 20.70 15.22 9.42
CA ASN A 16 20.08 15.17 10.75
C ASN A 16 19.63 16.56 11.25
N ALA A 17 20.19 17.65 10.73
CA ALA A 17 19.74 19.00 11.06
C ALA A 17 18.31 19.32 10.53
N GLU A 18 17.80 18.54 9.58
CA GLU A 18 16.49 18.75 8.96
C GLU A 18 15.36 18.00 9.67
N THR A 19 15.66 17.28 10.75
CA THR A 19 14.69 16.48 11.50
C THR A 19 15.06 16.41 12.99
N PRO A 20 14.09 16.45 13.91
CA PRO A 20 14.36 16.27 15.34
C PRO A 20 14.71 14.81 15.68
N HIS A 21 14.56 13.89 14.73
CA HIS A 21 14.74 12.46 14.93
C HIS A 21 16.16 12.03 14.61
N LYS A 22 16.63 10.98 15.28
CA LYS A 22 17.96 10.44 15.03
C LYS A 22 18.03 9.84 13.62
N VAL A 23 18.91 10.35 12.78
CA VAL A 23 19.25 9.77 11.48
C VAL A 23 20.48 8.87 11.64
N ILE A 24 20.38 7.62 11.19
CA ILE A 24 21.50 6.68 11.13
C ILE A 24 21.57 6.03 9.75
N THR A 25 22.73 5.50 9.39
CA THR A 25 22.83 4.77 8.12
C THR A 25 22.27 3.35 8.23
N THR A 26 21.74 2.81 7.14
CA THR A 26 21.37 1.39 7.04
C THR A 26 22.54 0.48 7.39
N SER A 27 23.76 0.85 6.95
CA SER A 27 24.99 0.09 7.26
C SER A 27 25.30 0.08 8.75
N GLU A 28 25.16 1.21 9.43
CA GLU A 28 25.35 1.31 10.89
C GLU A 28 24.31 0.52 11.67
N TYR A 29 23.04 0.59 11.25
CA TYR A 29 21.95 -0.16 11.88
C TYR A 29 22.14 -1.69 11.77
N LEU A 30 22.62 -2.16 10.62
CA LEU A 30 22.94 -3.57 10.38
C LEU A 30 24.15 -4.02 11.20
N ALA A 31 25.21 -3.21 11.25
CA ALA A 31 26.48 -3.56 11.88
C ALA A 31 26.47 -3.53 13.42
N ARG A 32 25.46 -2.93 14.05
CA ARG A 32 25.38 -2.76 15.51
C ARG A 32 24.17 -3.49 16.10
N PRO A 33 24.31 -4.76 16.51
CA PRO A 33 23.20 -5.55 17.02
C PRO A 33 22.54 -5.00 18.28
N ARG A 34 23.36 -4.41 19.16
CA ARG A 34 22.93 -3.85 20.44
C ARG A 34 22.28 -2.47 20.34
N LEU A 35 22.18 -1.93 19.12
CA LEU A 35 21.63 -0.62 18.89
C LEU A 35 20.13 -0.67 19.19
N PHE A 36 19.72 0.05 20.24
CA PHE A 36 18.35 0.09 20.76
C PHE A 36 17.88 -1.12 21.57
N ASP A 37 18.79 -1.95 22.14
CA ASP A 37 18.44 -3.11 22.98
C ASP A 37 17.42 -2.82 24.10
N MET A 38 17.47 -1.61 24.66
CA MET A 38 16.61 -1.19 25.77
C MET A 38 15.31 -0.50 25.31
N GLY A 39 14.97 -0.54 24.02
CA GLY A 39 13.80 0.13 23.47
C GLY A 39 13.19 -0.54 22.24
N ARG A 40 11.96 -0.15 21.91
CA ARG A 40 11.28 -0.55 20.67
C ARG A 40 11.09 0.68 19.78
N PRO A 41 12.14 1.14 19.08
CA PRO A 41 12.05 2.34 18.27
C PRO A 41 11.09 2.15 17.09
N LYS A 42 10.62 3.28 16.56
CA LYS A 42 9.88 3.35 15.30
C LYS A 42 10.84 3.79 14.21
N LEU A 43 11.12 2.90 13.27
CA LEU A 43 12.07 3.11 12.19
C LEU A 43 11.35 3.58 10.93
N VAL A 44 11.80 4.70 10.37
CA VAL A 44 11.45 5.09 8.99
C VAL A 44 12.64 4.73 8.12
N ASN A 45 12.47 3.72 7.29
CA ASN A 45 13.49 3.29 6.36
C ASN A 45 13.35 4.08 5.06
N LEU A 46 14.30 4.99 4.79
CA LEU A 46 14.39 5.80 3.56
C LEU A 46 15.58 5.35 2.70
N ALA A 47 15.92 4.06 2.73
CA ALA A 47 16.99 3.50 1.91
C ALA A 47 16.77 3.80 0.42
N ARG A 48 17.86 3.83 -0.35
CA ARG A 48 17.80 4.12 -1.78
C ARG A 48 17.31 2.93 -2.61
N SER A 49 17.13 1.77 -2.00
CA SER A 49 16.63 0.55 -2.65
C SER A 49 15.98 -0.38 -1.63
N TYR A 50 14.81 -0.90 -1.99
CA TYR A 50 14.10 -1.97 -1.28
C TYR A 50 14.13 -3.30 -2.04
N ALA A 51 14.99 -3.43 -3.06
CA ALA A 51 15.14 -4.68 -3.78
C ALA A 51 15.53 -5.81 -2.82
N TYR A 52 15.14 -7.05 -3.16
CA TYR A 52 15.53 -8.22 -2.41
C TYR A 52 17.06 -8.25 -2.22
N GLN A 53 17.51 -8.58 -0.99
CA GLN A 53 18.91 -8.54 -0.56
C GLN A 53 19.60 -7.16 -0.56
N SER A 54 18.86 -6.06 -0.75
CA SER A 54 19.43 -4.72 -0.55
C SER A 54 19.68 -4.45 0.95
N LYS A 55 20.50 -3.43 1.25
CA LYS A 55 20.66 -2.95 2.63
C LYS A 55 19.35 -2.47 3.24
N GLY A 56 18.50 -1.82 2.44
CA GLY A 56 17.17 -1.37 2.86
C GLY A 56 16.28 -2.54 3.25
N TYR A 57 16.26 -3.60 2.42
CA TYR A 57 15.52 -4.83 2.70
C TYR A 57 15.98 -5.49 4.00
N TYR A 58 17.29 -5.70 4.16
CA TYR A 58 17.83 -6.31 5.37
C TYR A 58 17.63 -5.45 6.62
N ALA A 59 17.65 -4.11 6.48
CA ALA A 59 17.38 -3.23 7.60
C ALA A 59 15.95 -3.40 8.13
N SER A 60 14.94 -3.49 7.25
CA SER A 60 13.56 -3.76 7.68
C SER A 60 13.39 -5.18 8.23
N LEU A 61 13.99 -6.19 7.60
CA LEU A 61 13.93 -7.58 8.08
C LEU A 61 14.50 -7.72 9.50
N LEU A 62 15.67 -7.11 9.72
CA LEU A 62 16.32 -7.15 11.02
C LEU A 62 15.57 -6.33 12.07
N ALA A 63 14.92 -5.25 11.66
CA ALA A 63 14.06 -4.46 12.54
C ALA A 63 12.86 -5.27 13.04
N GLU A 64 12.17 -5.98 12.14
CA GLU A 64 11.05 -6.86 12.49
C GLU A 64 11.51 -7.97 13.44
N ALA A 65 12.65 -8.62 13.15
CA ALA A 65 13.23 -9.66 14.01
C ALA A 65 13.59 -9.15 15.42
N ARG A 66 13.95 -7.87 15.55
CA ARG A 66 14.23 -7.20 16.84
C ARG A 66 12.97 -6.67 17.54
N GLY A 67 11.78 -6.83 16.95
CA GLY A 67 10.53 -6.26 17.47
C GLY A 67 10.48 -4.74 17.40
N HIS A 68 11.29 -4.12 16.54
CA HIS A 68 11.19 -2.70 16.21
C HIS A 68 10.05 -2.51 15.22
N ARG A 69 9.33 -1.40 15.32
CA ARG A 69 8.31 -1.05 14.30
C ARG A 69 9.05 -0.40 13.13
N VAL A 70 8.86 -0.86 11.90
CA VAL A 70 9.53 -0.29 10.72
C VAL A 70 8.53 0.03 9.61
N VAL A 71 8.80 1.11 8.87
CA VAL A 71 8.07 1.49 7.66
C VAL A 71 9.08 1.78 6.53
N PRO A 72 9.03 1.09 5.37
CA PRO A 72 8.14 -0.04 5.07
C PRO A 72 8.57 -1.34 5.77
N THR A 73 7.60 -2.24 5.97
CA THR A 73 7.85 -3.64 6.37
C THR A 73 8.41 -4.43 5.20
N VAL A 74 9.02 -5.59 5.48
CA VAL A 74 9.50 -6.51 4.43
C VAL A 74 8.35 -6.97 3.55
N GLU A 75 7.21 -7.30 4.15
CA GLU A 75 5.97 -7.63 3.45
C GLU A 75 5.58 -6.51 2.45
N THR A 76 5.55 -5.26 2.89
CA THR A 76 5.20 -4.12 2.01
C THR A 76 6.22 -3.97 0.86
N MET A 77 7.51 -4.19 1.11
CA MET A 77 8.53 -4.15 0.06
C MET A 77 8.35 -5.26 -0.98
N LEU A 78 7.95 -6.46 -0.54
CA LEU A 78 7.71 -7.61 -1.41
C LEU A 78 6.43 -7.44 -2.21
N GLU A 79 5.32 -7.03 -1.57
CA GLU A 79 4.05 -6.74 -2.25
C GLU A 79 4.27 -5.71 -3.37
N LEU A 80 4.94 -4.59 -3.09
CA LEU A 80 5.15 -3.52 -4.08
C LEU A 80 6.14 -3.86 -5.20
N ARG A 81 6.75 -5.05 -5.19
CA ARG A 81 7.77 -5.44 -6.18
C ARG A 81 7.17 -5.58 -7.58
N GLU A 82 6.01 -6.23 -7.70
CA GLU A 82 5.38 -6.60 -8.97
C GLU A 82 3.88 -6.33 -8.91
N ALA A 83 3.28 -5.87 -10.01
CA ALA A 83 1.87 -5.43 -10.00
C ALA A 83 0.89 -6.54 -9.59
N LYS A 84 1.18 -7.78 -10.01
CA LYS A 84 0.39 -8.97 -9.66
C LYS A 84 0.30 -9.25 -8.16
N LEU A 85 1.28 -8.80 -7.37
CA LEU A 85 1.34 -9.06 -5.93
C LEU A 85 0.43 -8.12 -5.11
N TYR A 86 -0.10 -7.07 -5.73
CA TYR A 86 -1.05 -6.14 -5.12
C TYR A 86 -2.34 -5.99 -5.93
N GLU A 87 -2.61 -6.91 -6.85
CA GLU A 87 -3.79 -6.86 -7.72
C GLU A 87 -5.09 -6.85 -6.91
N HIS A 88 -5.11 -7.56 -5.77
CA HIS A 88 -6.23 -7.58 -4.83
C HIS A 88 -6.57 -6.21 -4.23
N ALA A 89 -5.59 -5.30 -4.13
CA ALA A 89 -5.80 -3.95 -3.58
C ALA A 89 -6.32 -2.96 -4.64
N LEU A 90 -6.16 -3.26 -5.94
CA LEU A 90 -6.47 -2.33 -7.03
C LEU A 90 -7.96 -1.92 -7.08
N PRO A 91 -8.95 -2.83 -6.92
CA PRO A 91 -10.35 -2.43 -7.00
C PRO A 91 -10.74 -1.35 -5.99
N GLU A 92 -10.30 -1.47 -4.73
CA GLU A 92 -10.61 -0.47 -3.71
C GLU A 92 -9.85 0.84 -3.94
N LEU A 93 -8.59 0.75 -4.37
CA LEU A 93 -7.76 1.91 -4.66
C LEU A 93 -8.26 2.71 -5.87
N GLU A 94 -8.66 2.03 -6.94
CA GLU A 94 -9.23 2.66 -8.14
C GLU A 94 -10.60 3.27 -7.87
N ASP A 95 -11.43 2.64 -7.05
CA ASP A 95 -12.70 3.22 -6.58
C ASP A 95 -12.49 4.55 -5.87
N GLU A 96 -11.52 4.63 -4.96
CA GLU A 96 -11.20 5.87 -4.25
C GLU A 96 -10.56 6.90 -5.17
N LEU A 97 -9.64 6.48 -6.06
CA LEU A 97 -8.99 7.31 -7.06
C LEU A 97 -10.04 8.01 -7.95
N ASN A 98 -10.99 7.24 -8.48
CA ASN A 98 -12.05 7.76 -9.35
C ASN A 98 -13.05 8.62 -8.58
N ARG A 99 -13.34 8.30 -7.31
CA ARG A 99 -14.17 9.17 -6.46
C ARG A 99 -13.52 10.54 -6.24
N CYS A 100 -12.22 10.57 -5.97
CA CYS A 100 -11.43 11.79 -5.87
C CYS A 100 -11.45 12.58 -7.19
N ALA A 101 -11.18 11.92 -8.32
CA ALA A 101 -11.17 12.55 -9.63
C ALA A 101 -12.52 13.18 -9.99
N ARG A 102 -13.62 12.43 -9.82
CA ARG A 102 -14.99 12.93 -10.07
C ARG A 102 -15.36 14.12 -9.18
N ARG A 103 -15.01 14.07 -7.89
CA ARG A 103 -15.29 15.17 -6.96
C ARG A 103 -14.56 16.46 -7.34
N ALA A 104 -13.39 16.34 -7.95
CA ALA A 104 -12.55 17.46 -8.36
C ALA A 104 -12.75 17.88 -9.82
N ASP A 105 -13.72 17.30 -10.53
CA ASP A 105 -13.91 17.43 -11.98
C ASP A 105 -12.60 17.25 -12.77
N PHE A 106 -11.79 16.27 -12.33
CA PHE A 106 -10.48 16.02 -12.91
C PHE A 106 -10.58 14.99 -14.03
N GLN A 107 -10.28 15.44 -15.24
CA GLN A 107 -10.25 14.62 -16.45
C GLN A 107 -8.86 14.75 -17.11
N PRO A 108 -7.93 13.82 -16.83
CA PRO A 108 -6.61 13.88 -17.44
C PRO A 108 -6.68 13.48 -18.92
N GLU A 109 -6.01 14.24 -19.79
CA GLU A 109 -5.90 13.94 -21.22
C GLU A 109 -4.87 12.83 -21.52
N GLY A 110 -4.00 12.52 -20.56
CA GLY A 110 -2.89 11.58 -20.70
C GLY A 110 -2.53 10.91 -19.38
N GLU A 111 -1.60 9.96 -19.44
CA GLU A 111 -1.03 9.32 -18.26
C GLU A 111 -0.43 10.35 -17.31
N PHE A 112 -0.63 10.14 -16.01
CA PHE A 112 -0.10 11.02 -14.98
C PHE A 112 0.42 10.23 -13.79
N LYS A 113 1.19 10.92 -12.95
CA LYS A 113 1.84 10.33 -11.77
C LYS A 113 1.41 11.04 -10.51
N LEU A 114 0.97 10.28 -9.52
CA LEU A 114 0.68 10.77 -8.18
C LEU A 114 1.83 10.41 -7.24
N LEU A 115 2.41 11.41 -6.59
CA LEU A 115 3.31 11.19 -5.47
C LEU A 115 2.53 11.25 -4.16
N VAL A 116 2.64 10.20 -3.35
CA VAL A 116 2.05 10.11 -2.01
C VAL A 116 3.15 9.85 -1.00
N CYS A 117 3.27 10.71 0.02
CA CYS A 117 4.25 10.57 1.09
C CYS A 117 3.53 10.40 2.43
N PHE A 118 3.76 9.29 3.13
CA PHE A 118 3.11 8.98 4.42
C PHE A 118 1.58 9.17 4.43
N GLY A 119 0.93 8.82 3.33
CA GLY A 119 -0.52 8.95 3.14
C GLY A 119 -1.02 10.35 2.77
N ILE A 120 -0.11 11.29 2.51
CA ILE A 120 -0.43 12.64 2.02
C ILE A 120 -0.13 12.67 0.53
N ALA A 121 -1.15 12.89 -0.29
CA ALA A 121 -0.98 13.09 -1.72
C ALA A 121 -0.41 14.48 -1.99
N ARG A 122 0.53 14.59 -2.94
CA ARG A 122 1.08 15.88 -3.37
C ARG A 122 0.03 16.73 -4.08
N ASP A 123 -0.86 16.07 -4.79
CA ASP A 123 -2.05 16.67 -5.38
C ASP A 123 -3.21 16.56 -4.38
N GLU A 124 -3.67 17.71 -3.87
CA GLU A 124 -4.67 17.80 -2.81
C GLU A 124 -6.02 17.17 -3.21
N ARG A 125 -6.31 17.08 -4.52
CA ARG A 125 -7.52 16.42 -5.04
C ARG A 125 -7.60 14.95 -4.64
N PHE A 126 -6.45 14.32 -4.41
CA PHE A 126 -6.30 12.90 -4.11
C PHE A 126 -5.94 12.62 -2.64
N GLU A 127 -6.24 13.54 -1.71
CA GLU A 127 -5.88 13.34 -0.30
C GLU A 127 -6.49 12.07 0.32
N GLN A 128 -7.77 11.77 0.02
CA GLN A 128 -8.44 10.56 0.51
C GLN A 128 -7.83 9.28 -0.08
N PHE A 129 -7.55 9.29 -1.38
CA PHE A 129 -6.79 8.22 -2.05
C PHE A 129 -5.42 8.00 -1.41
N GLY A 130 -4.67 9.09 -1.13
CA GLY A 130 -3.37 9.00 -0.48
C GLY A 130 -3.44 8.31 0.88
N ARG A 131 -4.45 8.61 1.70
CA ARG A 131 -4.66 7.97 3.01
C ARG A 131 -4.94 6.48 2.85
N LEU A 132 -5.85 6.10 1.96
CA LEU A 132 -6.17 4.70 1.68
C LEU A 132 -4.96 3.92 1.15
N LEU A 133 -4.21 4.52 0.22
CA LEU A 133 -2.99 3.95 -0.33
C LEU A 133 -1.96 3.64 0.76
N PHE A 134 -1.82 4.52 1.76
CA PHE A 134 -0.89 4.30 2.87
C PHE A 134 -1.42 3.30 3.92
N ASP A 135 -2.73 3.15 4.04
CA ASP A 135 -3.33 2.09 4.84
C ASP A 135 -3.06 0.70 4.23
N TRP A 136 -3.14 0.58 2.90
CA TRP A 136 -2.76 -0.62 2.15
C TRP A 136 -1.26 -0.88 2.16
N PHE A 137 -0.47 0.13 1.80
CA PHE A 137 0.97 0.04 1.65
C PHE A 137 1.65 1.10 2.51
N ARG A 138 2.06 0.70 3.72
CA ARG A 138 2.83 1.57 4.61
C ARG A 138 4.24 1.73 4.06
N CYS A 139 4.38 2.63 3.11
CA CYS A 139 5.66 3.00 2.51
C CYS A 139 5.86 4.51 2.64
N PRO A 140 7.06 4.99 3.00
CA PRO A 140 7.32 6.42 3.21
C PRO A 140 6.95 7.31 2.02
N ALA A 141 7.20 6.81 0.81
CA ALA A 141 6.86 7.49 -0.43
C ALA A 141 6.49 6.47 -1.51
N LEU A 142 5.38 6.74 -2.18
CA LEU A 142 4.84 5.95 -3.28
C LEU A 142 4.61 6.85 -4.48
N GLU A 143 4.95 6.33 -5.65
CA GLU A 143 4.54 6.88 -6.93
C GLU A 143 3.51 5.94 -7.55
N VAL A 144 2.38 6.50 -7.94
CA VAL A 144 1.30 5.79 -8.63
C VAL A 144 1.22 6.30 -10.05
N ASN A 145 1.48 5.44 -11.02
CA ASN A 145 1.20 5.70 -12.43
C ASN A 145 -0.28 5.40 -12.69
N VAL A 146 -0.97 6.35 -13.32
CA VAL A 146 -2.40 6.25 -13.62
C VAL A 146 -2.61 6.47 -15.12
N GLU A 147 -3.36 5.56 -15.72
CA GLU A 147 -3.79 5.65 -17.12
C GLU A 147 -5.14 6.38 -17.21
N PRO A 148 -5.32 7.26 -18.21
CA PRO A 148 -6.59 7.94 -18.45
C PRO A 148 -7.59 6.98 -19.10
N GLY A 149 -8.87 7.25 -18.90
CA GLY A 149 -9.96 6.48 -19.51
C GLY A 149 -11.31 6.94 -19.00
N THR A 150 -12.38 6.27 -19.42
CA THR A 150 -13.72 6.45 -18.81
C THR A 150 -13.69 6.19 -17.29
N TRP A 151 -12.75 5.35 -16.87
CA TRP A 151 -12.39 5.08 -15.50
C TRP A 151 -10.86 5.11 -15.41
N LEU A 152 -10.31 5.82 -14.42
CA LEU A 152 -8.88 5.87 -14.18
C LEU A 152 -8.40 4.52 -13.65
N SER A 153 -7.40 3.93 -14.30
CA SER A 153 -6.79 2.67 -13.88
C SER A 153 -5.37 2.89 -13.34
N ILE A 154 -4.99 2.09 -12.35
CA ILE A 154 -3.65 2.12 -11.77
C ILE A 154 -2.76 1.16 -12.55
N GLU A 155 -1.86 1.69 -13.37
CA GLU A 155 -0.88 0.89 -14.10
C GLU A 155 0.17 0.30 -13.15
N ARG A 156 0.69 1.13 -12.23
CA ARG A 156 1.76 0.72 -11.31
C ARG A 156 1.83 1.56 -10.06
N ILE A 157 1.94 0.87 -8.92
CA ILE A 157 2.34 1.44 -7.63
C ILE A 157 3.79 1.02 -7.37
N ARG A 158 4.65 1.98 -7.03
CA ARG A 158 6.05 1.70 -6.68
C ARG A 158 6.59 2.60 -5.57
N PRO A 159 7.53 2.10 -4.74
CA PRO A 159 8.25 2.95 -3.81
C PRO A 159 9.04 4.03 -4.55
N ARG A 160 8.99 5.27 -4.03
CA ARG A 160 9.78 6.39 -4.54
C ARG A 160 10.98 6.63 -3.65
N ASN A 161 12.17 6.41 -4.18
CA ASN A 161 13.42 6.55 -3.42
C ASN A 161 13.77 8.02 -3.19
N ILE A 162 14.36 8.32 -2.03
CA ILE A 162 14.72 9.69 -1.62
C ILE A 162 15.63 10.42 -2.63
N THR A 163 16.48 9.68 -3.34
CA THR A 163 17.39 10.24 -4.36
C THR A 163 16.74 10.54 -5.70
N ARG A 164 15.50 10.07 -5.91
CA ARG A 164 14.73 10.32 -7.14
C ARG A 164 13.68 11.41 -6.95
N LEU A 165 13.69 12.11 -5.82
CA LEU A 165 12.77 13.21 -5.54
C LEU A 165 13.32 14.49 -6.17
N ALA A 166 12.60 15.06 -7.13
CA ALA A 166 12.98 16.28 -7.83
C ALA A 166 11.93 17.39 -7.62
N ASN A 167 12.16 18.61 -8.13
CA ASN A 167 11.12 19.65 -8.23
C ASN A 167 10.34 19.90 -6.92
N GLY A 168 11.02 19.96 -5.78
CA GLY A 168 10.40 20.20 -4.46
C GLY A 168 9.82 18.96 -3.77
N GLU A 169 9.85 17.77 -4.39
CA GLU A 169 9.38 16.51 -3.80
C GLU A 169 10.12 16.13 -2.53
N ALA A 170 11.42 16.43 -2.45
CA ALA A 170 12.20 16.20 -1.24
C ALA A 170 11.68 17.07 -0.07
N SER A 171 11.26 18.30 -0.35
CA SER A 171 10.64 19.16 0.66
C SER A 171 9.28 18.61 1.09
N PHE A 172 8.49 18.15 0.13
CA PHE A 172 7.20 17.51 0.39
C PHE A 172 7.34 16.24 1.26
N LEU A 173 8.30 15.37 0.96
CA LEU A 173 8.60 14.19 1.78
C LEU A 173 8.92 14.57 3.23
N ARG A 174 9.78 15.59 3.44
CA ARG A 174 10.19 16.04 4.77
C ARG A 174 9.02 16.59 5.57
N GLU A 175 8.17 17.39 4.95
CA GLU A 175 6.95 17.90 5.58
C GLU A 175 5.99 16.74 5.95
N ALA A 176 5.80 15.79 5.05
CA ALA A 176 4.98 14.61 5.30
C ALA A 176 5.55 13.74 6.44
N LEU A 177 6.87 13.55 6.47
CA LEU A 177 7.59 12.86 7.55
C LEU A 177 7.39 13.57 8.89
N HIS A 178 7.50 14.89 8.92
CA HIS A 178 7.28 15.67 10.13
C HIS A 178 5.85 15.51 10.65
N ARG A 179 4.84 15.57 9.76
CA ARG A 179 3.43 15.34 10.12
C ARG A 179 3.18 13.90 10.59
N HIS A 180 3.78 12.92 9.94
CA HIS A 180 3.64 11.51 10.29
C HIS A 180 4.20 11.23 11.69
N THR A 181 5.38 11.76 11.98
CA THR A 181 6.10 11.51 13.24
C THR A 181 5.57 12.28 14.44
N LYS A 182 4.77 13.34 14.23
CA LYS A 182 3.99 14.02 15.28
C LYS A 182 2.82 13.19 15.81
N ARG A 183 2.31 12.25 15.02
CA ARG A 183 1.17 11.41 15.39
C ARG A 183 1.63 10.18 16.16
N GLU A 184 0.80 9.68 17.07
CA GLU A 184 1.02 8.36 17.64
C GLU A 184 0.95 7.29 16.55
N TRP A 185 1.85 6.31 16.62
CA TRP A 185 1.88 5.21 15.65
C TRP A 185 0.65 4.34 15.89
N ARG A 186 -0.24 4.27 14.91
CA ARG A 186 -1.35 3.33 14.89
C ARG A 186 -0.96 2.16 14.00
N ASP A 187 -1.17 0.93 14.44
CA ASP A 187 -0.94 -0.25 13.59
C ASP A 187 -1.95 -0.26 12.41
N PRO A 188 -1.63 -0.92 11.27
CA PRO A 188 -2.56 -0.96 10.15
C PRO A 188 -3.88 -1.58 10.62
N LYS A 189 -5.01 -1.21 10.00
CA LYS A 189 -6.21 -2.01 10.19
C LYS A 189 -5.86 -3.44 9.77
N ALA A 190 -6.02 -4.39 10.69
CA ALA A 190 -5.81 -5.79 10.38
C ALA A 190 -6.71 -6.12 9.17
N ARG A 191 -6.11 -6.60 8.07
CA ARG A 191 -6.88 -7.16 6.96
C ARG A 191 -7.78 -8.25 7.56
N THR A 192 -9.06 -8.24 7.23
CA THR A 192 -9.93 -9.38 7.53
C THR A 192 -9.42 -10.51 6.67
N ILE A 193 -8.61 -11.41 7.26
CA ILE A 193 -8.29 -12.69 6.62
C ILE A 193 -9.65 -13.34 6.33
N ALA A 194 -9.91 -13.64 5.06
CA ALA A 194 -11.08 -14.41 4.69
C ALA A 194 -11.01 -15.74 5.45
N LYS A 195 -12.03 -16.01 6.25
CA LYS A 195 -12.16 -17.27 6.99
C LYS A 195 -12.91 -18.31 6.19
N TYR A 196 -13.68 -17.85 5.19
CA TYR A 196 -14.57 -18.67 4.41
C TYR A 196 -14.53 -18.21 2.95
N ASP A 197 -14.65 -19.18 2.04
CA ASP A 197 -14.68 -18.93 0.60
C ASP A 197 -16.08 -19.25 0.05
N LEU A 198 -16.69 -18.29 -0.66
CA LEU A 198 -18.03 -18.39 -1.21
C LEU A 198 -17.99 -18.35 -2.73
N ALA A 199 -18.32 -19.47 -3.38
CA ALA A 199 -18.56 -19.51 -4.80
C ALA A 199 -19.91 -18.88 -5.17
N VAL A 200 -19.95 -18.07 -6.22
CA VAL A 200 -21.18 -17.49 -6.77
C VAL A 200 -21.37 -18.00 -8.18
N LEU A 201 -22.38 -18.86 -8.40
CA LEU A 201 -22.67 -19.36 -9.73
C LEU A 201 -23.22 -18.23 -10.60
N TYR A 202 -22.54 -18.01 -11.73
CA TYR A 202 -22.78 -16.93 -12.67
C TYR A 202 -22.67 -17.43 -14.11
N ASP A 203 -23.66 -17.10 -14.97
CA ASP A 203 -23.56 -17.27 -16.42
C ASP A 203 -23.36 -15.90 -17.12
N PRO A 204 -22.19 -15.64 -17.72
CA PRO A 204 -21.95 -14.41 -18.47
C PRO A 204 -22.81 -14.24 -19.72
N ASN A 205 -23.40 -15.32 -20.23
CA ASN A 205 -24.20 -15.29 -21.46
C ASN A 205 -25.71 -15.19 -21.18
N GLU A 206 -26.12 -15.17 -19.93
CA GLU A 206 -27.53 -15.13 -19.58
C GLU A 206 -28.13 -13.74 -19.83
N LYS A 207 -29.14 -13.70 -20.72
CA LYS A 207 -29.75 -12.44 -21.16
C LYS A 207 -30.56 -11.73 -20.06
N MET A 208 -31.07 -12.48 -19.09
CA MET A 208 -31.86 -11.95 -17.97
C MET A 208 -31.34 -12.48 -16.63
N ALA A 209 -30.04 -12.35 -16.41
CA ALA A 209 -29.41 -12.79 -15.16
C ALA A 209 -30.03 -12.05 -13.95
N PRO A 210 -30.28 -12.74 -12.83
CA PRO A 210 -30.86 -12.14 -11.63
C PRO A 210 -29.88 -11.22 -10.90
N SER A 211 -28.59 -11.20 -11.29
CA SER A 211 -27.56 -10.32 -10.74
C SER A 211 -26.58 -9.89 -11.83
N SER A 212 -26.26 -8.60 -11.84
CA SER A 212 -25.26 -8.06 -12.77
C SER A 212 -23.83 -8.35 -12.28
N PRO A 213 -22.80 -8.33 -13.15
CA PRO A 213 -21.41 -8.41 -12.73
C PRO A 213 -21.04 -7.33 -11.69
N ALA A 214 -21.61 -6.13 -11.81
CA ALA A 214 -21.43 -5.05 -10.83
C ALA A 214 -22.05 -5.40 -9.46
N SER A 215 -23.19 -6.10 -9.45
CA SER A 215 -23.85 -6.57 -8.22
C SER A 215 -23.01 -7.64 -7.51
N ILE A 216 -22.40 -8.56 -8.26
CA ILE A 216 -21.51 -9.59 -7.71
C ILE A 216 -20.25 -8.95 -7.11
N LYS A 217 -19.62 -8.00 -7.82
CA LYS A 217 -18.48 -7.22 -7.27
C LYS A 217 -18.85 -6.45 -6.02
N TYR A 218 -20.04 -5.84 -6.00
CA TYR A 218 -20.52 -5.14 -4.81
C TYR A 218 -20.73 -6.09 -3.63
N MET A 219 -21.29 -7.27 -3.88
CA MET A 219 -21.44 -8.32 -2.87
C MET A 219 -20.09 -8.76 -2.31
N ALA A 220 -19.10 -9.02 -3.16
CA ALA A 220 -17.74 -9.38 -2.75
C ALA A 220 -17.14 -8.33 -1.79
N ARG A 221 -17.27 -7.05 -2.14
CA ARG A 221 -16.80 -5.94 -1.28
C ARG A 221 -17.48 -5.89 0.09
N ILE A 222 -18.76 -6.27 0.19
CA ILE A 222 -19.46 -6.32 1.48
C ILE A 222 -19.06 -7.59 2.26
N ALA A 223 -18.91 -8.72 1.58
CA ALA A 223 -18.53 -10.01 2.14
C ALA A 223 -17.11 -10.00 2.73
N GLU A 224 -16.18 -9.26 2.13
CA GLU A 224 -14.80 -9.09 2.63
C GLU A 224 -14.77 -8.53 4.07
N LYS A 225 -15.71 -7.62 4.41
CA LYS A 225 -15.87 -7.07 5.76
C LYS A 225 -16.39 -8.09 6.77
N LEU A 226 -16.97 -9.18 6.28
CA LEU A 226 -17.47 -10.32 7.05
C LEU A 226 -16.49 -11.50 7.06
N SER A 227 -15.25 -11.30 6.58
CA SER A 227 -14.26 -12.37 6.40
C SER A 227 -14.72 -13.48 5.45
N ILE A 228 -15.43 -13.12 4.38
CA ILE A 228 -15.83 -14.06 3.32
C ILE A 228 -15.22 -13.57 2.01
N ASP A 229 -14.42 -14.42 1.35
CA ASP A 229 -14.01 -14.18 -0.04
C ASP A 229 -15.10 -14.66 -0.98
N VAL A 230 -15.32 -13.95 -2.08
CA VAL A 230 -16.41 -14.21 -3.01
C VAL A 230 -15.87 -14.35 -4.41
N GLU A 231 -15.93 -15.57 -4.94
CA GLU A 231 -15.43 -15.88 -6.27
C GLU A 231 -16.58 -16.23 -7.23
N PRO A 232 -16.72 -15.53 -8.37
CA PRO A 232 -17.67 -15.91 -9.40
C PRO A 232 -17.20 -17.20 -10.09
N VAL A 233 -18.05 -18.23 -10.09
CA VAL A 233 -17.78 -19.50 -10.78
C VAL A 233 -18.79 -19.73 -11.89
N THR A 234 -18.34 -20.32 -13.00
CA THR A 234 -19.22 -20.73 -14.11
C THR A 234 -19.58 -22.21 -14.01
N ARG A 235 -20.60 -22.67 -14.76
CA ARG A 235 -20.94 -24.11 -14.85
C ARG A 235 -19.77 -25.02 -15.24
N ARG A 236 -18.74 -24.50 -15.91
CA ARG A 236 -17.54 -25.26 -16.29
C ARG A 236 -16.62 -25.57 -15.11
N GLN A 237 -16.71 -24.77 -14.06
CA GLN A 237 -15.88 -24.83 -12.85
C GLN A 237 -16.59 -25.55 -11.70
N LEU A 238 -17.73 -26.21 -11.95
CA LEU A 238 -18.46 -26.93 -10.89
C LEU A 238 -17.63 -28.03 -10.21
N ALA A 239 -16.58 -28.53 -10.87
CA ALA A 239 -15.65 -29.49 -10.28
C ALA A 239 -14.78 -28.86 -9.17
N GLU A 240 -14.57 -27.54 -9.21
CA GLU A 240 -13.79 -26.76 -8.23
C GLU A 240 -14.66 -26.40 -7.00
N LEU A 241 -15.97 -26.71 -7.00
CA LEU A 241 -16.87 -26.37 -5.89
C LEU A 241 -16.45 -26.94 -4.53
N ALA A 242 -15.68 -28.02 -4.51
CA ALA A 242 -15.16 -28.62 -3.28
C ALA A 242 -14.13 -27.73 -2.57
N GLU A 243 -13.59 -26.72 -3.25
CA GLU A 243 -12.63 -25.76 -2.70
C GLU A 243 -13.30 -24.62 -1.93
N TYR A 244 -14.64 -24.49 -2.01
CA TYR A 244 -15.40 -23.41 -1.38
C TYR A 244 -16.24 -23.92 -0.19
N ASP A 245 -16.40 -23.07 0.82
CA ASP A 245 -17.24 -23.34 2.00
C ASP A 245 -18.74 -23.19 1.70
N GLY A 246 -19.10 -22.51 0.62
CA GLY A 246 -20.48 -22.33 0.22
C GLY A 246 -20.65 -22.04 -1.27
N LEU A 247 -21.86 -22.32 -1.76
CA LEU A 247 -22.30 -21.98 -3.12
C LEU A 247 -23.53 -21.09 -3.06
N PHE A 248 -23.46 -19.94 -3.71
CA PHE A 248 -24.58 -19.04 -3.92
C PHE A 248 -25.05 -19.06 -5.37
N ILE A 249 -26.26 -19.53 -5.59
CA ILE A 249 -26.82 -19.71 -6.94
C ILE A 249 -27.53 -18.40 -7.35
N ARG A 250 -26.97 -17.72 -8.35
CA ARG A 250 -27.49 -16.48 -8.94
C ARG A 250 -27.57 -16.58 -10.47
N GLU A 251 -27.90 -17.77 -10.94
CA GLU A 251 -28.42 -18.10 -12.27
C GLU A 251 -29.96 -18.06 -12.19
#